data_AF-A0ABD2YI44-F1
#
_entry.id   AF-A0ABD2YI44-F1
#
_cell.length_a   1.000
_cell.length_b   1.000
_cell.length_c   1.000
_cell.angle_alpha   90.00
_cell.angle_beta   90.00
_cell.angle_gamma   90.00
#
_symmetry.space_group_name_H-M   'P 1'
#
loop_
_entity.id
_entity.type
_entity.pdbx_description
1 polymer ?
#
loop_
_entity_poly.entity_id
_entity_poly.type
_entity_poly.pdbx_seq_one_letter_code
_entity_poly.pdbx_strand_id
1 'polypeptide(L)'
;MDNYTMPNEKALVEQTSYCSEKAIEIPDVENSPIPVVLVENSERRNKNENDEKILPNGTAWIPNLIKAITDVVSSGGKGILDDKKLIEGSNPNYKGKLLIPLIAAFQYFFVIKRIQKWIREYLSQEYGPSWA
;
A
#
# COMPACT_ATOMS: atom_id res chain seq x y z
N MET A 1 -6.35 20.04 -18.90
CA MET A 1 -5.32 20.72 -18.09
C MET A 1 -5.55 20.23 -16.68
N ASP A 2 -4.86 19.16 -16.31
CA ASP A 2 -5.12 18.45 -15.07
C ASP A 2 -4.35 19.15 -13.95
N ASN A 3 -5.09 19.58 -12.91
CA ASN A 3 -4.53 20.28 -11.77
C ASN A 3 -3.71 19.31 -10.90
N TYR A 4 -2.38 19.34 -11.07
CA TYR A 4 -1.47 18.65 -10.15
C TYR A 4 -1.44 19.39 -8.81
N THR A 5 -2.16 18.84 -7.83
CA THR A 5 -2.06 19.29 -6.43
C THR A 5 -0.83 18.64 -5.82
N MET A 6 0.10 19.46 -5.34
CA MET A 6 1.32 19.00 -4.68
C MET A 6 0.99 18.24 -3.39
N PRO A 7 1.57 17.05 -3.16
CA PRO A 7 1.35 16.30 -1.93
C PRO A 7 1.89 17.08 -0.73
N ASN A 8 1.12 17.07 0.37
CA ASN A 8 1.49 17.76 1.60
C ASN A 8 2.68 17.08 2.29
N GLU A 9 3.34 17.80 3.19
CA GLU A 9 4.56 17.36 3.90
C GLU A 9 4.36 16.02 4.65
N LYS A 10 3.13 15.74 5.12
CA LYS A 10 2.80 14.47 5.76
C LYS A 10 2.82 13.29 4.79
N ALA A 11 2.31 13.49 3.57
CA ALA A 11 2.38 12.48 2.52
C ALA A 11 3.83 12.20 2.08
N LEU A 12 4.69 13.22 2.07
CA LEU A 12 6.12 13.04 1.77
C LEU A 12 6.86 12.23 2.86
N VAL A 13 6.56 12.48 4.14
CA VAL A 13 7.13 11.73 5.27
C VAL A 13 6.62 10.28 5.29
N GLU A 14 5.34 10.05 4.99
CA GLU A 14 4.77 8.70 4.91
C GLU A 14 5.34 7.91 3.73
N GLN A 15 5.55 8.56 2.58
CA GLN A 15 6.14 7.94 1.40
C GLN A 15 7.63 7.62 1.57
N THR A 16 8.37 8.45 2.29
CA THR A 16 9.77 8.18 2.65
C THR A 16 9.90 7.07 3.70
N SER A 17 8.99 7.02 4.68
CA SER A 17 8.94 5.93 5.66
C SER A 17 8.54 4.58 5.01
N TYR A 18 7.61 4.61 4.06
CA TYR A 18 7.20 3.42 3.29
C TYR A 18 8.34 2.81 2.46
N CYS A 19 9.23 3.65 1.90
CA CYS A 19 10.43 3.18 1.23
C CYS A 19 11.49 2.62 2.20
N SER A 20 11.50 3.07 3.45
CA SER A 20 12.48 2.64 4.47
C SER A 20 12.12 1.30 5.13
N GLU A 21 10.84 0.92 5.16
CA GLU A 21 10.37 -0.32 5.83
C GLU A 21 10.32 -1.54 4.91
N LYS A 22 10.41 -1.37 3.59
CA LYS A 22 10.68 -2.50 2.71
C LYS A 22 12.14 -2.91 2.90
N ALA A 23 12.36 -3.96 3.70
CA ALA A 23 13.58 -4.73 3.61
C ALA A 23 13.75 -5.13 2.14
N ILE A 24 14.71 -4.48 1.47
CA ILE A 24 15.20 -4.93 0.17
C ILE A 24 15.74 -6.32 0.48
N GLU A 25 15.01 -7.35 0.09
CA GLU A 25 15.56 -8.69 -0.01
C GLU A 25 16.74 -8.53 -0.95
N ILE A 26 17.96 -8.49 -0.40
CA ILE A 26 19.19 -8.33 -1.19
C ILE A 26 19.20 -9.57 -2.07
N PRO A 27 18.85 -9.44 -3.37
CA PRO A 27 18.88 -10.60 -4.23
C PRO A 27 20.33 -11.06 -4.22
N ASP A 28 20.55 -12.37 -4.25
CA ASP A 28 21.88 -12.89 -4.45
C ASP A 28 22.46 -12.27 -5.73
N VAL A 29 23.38 -11.30 -5.55
CA VAL A 29 23.86 -10.42 -6.62
C VAL A 29 24.55 -11.24 -7.72
N GLU A 30 25.03 -12.43 -7.37
CA GLU A 30 25.65 -13.39 -8.29
C GLU A 30 24.63 -14.03 -9.25
N ASN A 31 23.38 -14.20 -8.82
CA ASN A 31 22.33 -14.88 -9.59
C ASN A 31 21.44 -13.94 -10.42
N SER A 32 21.44 -12.63 -10.13
CA SER A 32 20.69 -11.64 -10.92
C SER A 32 21.41 -10.28 -10.96
N PRO A 33 22.37 -10.07 -11.87
CA PRO A 33 23.08 -8.80 -11.97
C PRO A 33 22.13 -7.68 -12.41
N ILE A 34 22.11 -6.57 -11.65
CA ILE A 34 21.30 -5.39 -11.95
C ILE A 34 22.01 -4.58 -13.05
N PRO A 35 21.40 -4.37 -14.24
CA PRO A 35 22.03 -3.60 -15.30
C PRO A 35 22.10 -2.12 -14.93
N VAL A 36 23.27 -1.52 -15.13
CA VAL A 36 23.53 -0.10 -14.86
C VAL A 36 23.72 0.65 -16.17
N VAL A 37 22.97 1.74 -16.35
CA VAL A 37 23.07 2.62 -17.53
C VAL A 37 23.29 4.06 -17.09
N LEU A 38 24.25 4.74 -17.74
CA LEU A 38 24.52 6.15 -17.52
C LEU A 38 23.60 7.00 -18.40
N VAL A 39 22.97 8.01 -17.80
CA VAL A 39 22.04 8.92 -18.47
C VAL A 39 22.49 10.36 -18.26
N GLU A 40 22.40 11.17 -19.30
CA GLU A 40 22.58 12.61 -19.18
C GLU A 40 21.43 13.37 -19.83
N ASN A 41 20.68 14.06 -18.98
CA ASN A 41 19.50 14.83 -19.38
C ASN A 41 19.83 16.21 -19.98
N SER A 42 21.07 16.70 -19.81
CA SER A 42 21.48 18.00 -20.36
C SER A 42 21.33 18.05 -21.89
N GLU A 43 20.74 19.14 -22.38
CA GLU A 43 20.62 19.41 -23.82
C GLU A 43 21.94 19.84 -24.46
N ARG A 44 22.87 20.39 -23.65
CA ARG A 44 24.16 20.95 -24.12
C ARG A 44 25.21 19.89 -24.39
N ARG A 45 24.84 18.60 -24.34
CA ARG A 45 25.80 17.51 -24.48
C ARG A 45 26.15 17.27 -25.94
N ASN A 46 27.38 16.80 -26.14
CA ASN A 46 27.91 16.41 -27.43
C ASN A 46 27.02 15.35 -28.10
N LYS A 47 26.89 15.49 -29.41
CA LYS A 47 26.22 14.53 -30.27
C LYS A 47 27.23 13.87 -31.20
N ASN A 48 26.96 12.65 -31.63
CA ASN A 48 27.74 12.01 -32.68
C ASN A 48 27.33 12.51 -34.09
N GLU A 49 27.94 11.94 -35.12
CA GLU A 49 27.63 12.19 -36.54
C GLU A 49 26.19 11.85 -36.94
N ASN A 50 25.50 11.04 -36.14
CA ASN A 50 24.11 10.65 -36.32
C ASN A 50 23.12 11.50 -35.47
N ASP A 51 23.58 12.63 -34.90
CA ASP A 51 22.82 13.52 -34.00
C ASP A 51 22.35 12.85 -32.69
N GLU A 52 22.97 11.74 -32.28
CA GLU A 52 22.64 11.03 -31.04
C GLU A 52 23.42 11.59 -29.85
N LYS A 53 22.78 11.72 -28.68
CA LYS A 53 23.44 12.17 -27.46
C LYS A 53 24.44 11.12 -26.97
N ILE A 54 25.71 11.50 -26.91
CA ILE A 54 26.81 10.61 -26.48
C ILE A 54 27.30 10.94 -25.07
N LEU A 55 27.66 9.89 -24.32
CA LEU A 55 28.40 9.98 -23.06
C LEU A 55 29.89 10.30 -23.33
N PRO A 56 30.68 10.66 -22.28
CA PRO A 56 32.12 10.90 -22.43
C PRO A 56 32.91 9.68 -22.97
N ASN A 57 32.36 8.48 -22.83
CA ASN A 57 32.91 7.25 -23.38
C ASN A 57 32.50 6.99 -24.85
N GLY A 58 31.82 7.94 -25.51
CA GLY A 58 31.35 7.84 -26.90
C GLY A 58 30.06 7.03 -27.09
N THR A 59 29.46 6.48 -26.03
CA THR A 59 28.24 5.67 -26.14
C THR A 59 27.00 6.54 -26.31
N ALA A 60 26.17 6.27 -27.32
CA ALA A 60 24.84 6.85 -27.46
C ALA A 60 23.92 6.30 -26.36
N TRP A 61 23.61 7.12 -25.35
CA TRP A 61 22.99 6.61 -24.13
C TRP A 61 21.49 6.30 -24.28
N ILE A 62 20.78 6.99 -25.18
CA ILE A 62 19.35 6.76 -25.40
C ILE A 62 19.12 5.35 -25.99
N PRO A 63 19.78 4.95 -27.10
CA PRO A 63 19.68 3.57 -27.58
C PRO A 63 20.16 2.54 -26.55
N ASN A 64 21.22 2.85 -25.81
CA ASN A 64 21.75 1.97 -24.77
C ASN A 64 20.76 1.74 -23.61
N LEU A 65 20.02 2.79 -23.21
CA LEU A 65 18.96 2.70 -22.20
C LEU A 65 17.81 1.83 -22.68
N ILE A 66 17.31 2.07 -23.90
CA ILE A 66 16.21 1.29 -24.46
C ILE A 66 16.61 -0.18 -24.62
N LYS A 67 17.86 -0.45 -25.03
CA LYS A 67 18.40 -1.80 -25.08
C LYS A 67 18.37 -2.49 -23.72
N ALA A 68 18.91 -1.84 -22.68
CA ALA A 68 18.92 -2.42 -21.33
C ALA A 68 17.51 -2.69 -20.79
N ILE A 69 16.55 -1.78 -21.04
CA ILE A 69 15.14 -2.00 -20.68
C ILE A 69 14.57 -3.21 -21.41
N THR A 70 14.81 -3.30 -22.72
CA THR A 70 14.31 -4.40 -23.56
C THR A 70 14.90 -5.74 -23.11
N ASP A 71 16.18 -5.76 -22.78
CA ASP A 71 16.87 -6.95 -22.26
C ASP A 71 16.26 -7.40 -20.93
N VAL A 72 16.00 -6.46 -20.00
CA VAL A 72 15.35 -6.76 -18.71
C VAL A 72 13.93 -7.28 -18.92
N VAL A 73 13.13 -6.63 -19.76
CA VAL A 73 11.75 -7.07 -20.03
C VAL A 73 11.72 -8.43 -20.72
N SER A 74 12.68 -8.70 -21.62
CA SER A 74 12.76 -9.96 -22.36
C SER A 74 13.38 -11.10 -21.55
N SER A 75 14.09 -10.81 -20.46
CA SER A 75 14.74 -11.80 -19.59
C SER A 75 13.77 -12.74 -18.85
N GLY A 76 12.45 -12.55 -19.01
CA GLY A 76 11.42 -13.40 -18.41
C GLY A 76 11.21 -13.15 -16.91
N GLY A 77 11.78 -12.07 -16.37
CA GLY A 77 11.47 -11.61 -15.03
C GLY A 77 9.97 -11.41 -14.86
N LYS A 78 9.42 -11.87 -13.74
CA LYS A 78 8.01 -11.61 -13.42
C LYS A 78 7.81 -10.11 -13.32
N GLY A 79 7.00 -9.55 -14.22
CA GLY A 79 6.53 -8.18 -14.08
C GLY A 79 5.86 -8.02 -12.72
N ILE A 80 6.05 -6.87 -12.10
CA ILE A 80 5.30 -6.51 -10.90
C ILE A 80 3.87 -6.25 -11.37
N LEU A 81 3.04 -7.29 -11.31
CA LEU A 81 1.60 -7.13 -11.42
C LEU A 81 1.19 -6.45 -10.12
N ASP A 82 0.70 -5.22 -10.21
CA ASP A 82 0.16 -4.47 -9.07
C ASP A 82 -1.13 -5.14 -8.60
N ASP A 83 -0.98 -6.29 -7.95
CA ASP A 83 -2.05 -6.96 -7.27
C ASP A 83 -2.50 -6.02 -6.15
N LYS A 84 -3.78 -5.66 -6.13
CA LYS A 84 -4.39 -4.72 -5.17
C LYS A 84 -3.98 -5.02 -3.71
N LYS A 85 -3.65 -6.28 -3.43
CA LYS A 85 -3.14 -6.81 -2.17
C LYS A 85 -1.77 -6.26 -1.72
N LEU A 86 -0.91 -5.82 -2.64
CA LEU A 86 0.39 -5.19 -2.34
C LEU A 86 0.25 -3.69 -2.01
N ILE A 87 -0.81 -3.03 -2.52
CA ILE A 87 -1.11 -1.62 -2.28
C ILE A 87 -1.96 -1.45 -1.02
N GLU A 88 -2.93 -2.34 -0.81
CA GLU A 88 -3.91 -2.22 0.28
C GLU A 88 -3.37 -2.66 1.64
N GLY A 89 -2.21 -3.34 1.66
CA GLY A 89 -1.60 -3.90 2.87
C GLY A 89 -2.49 -5.00 3.50
N SER A 90 -1.89 -5.90 4.29
CA SER A 90 -2.68 -6.86 5.06
C SER A 90 -3.48 -6.11 6.13
N ASN A 91 -4.71 -5.66 5.82
CA ASN A 91 -5.57 -4.94 6.76
C ASN A 91 -5.74 -5.74 8.06
N PRO A 92 -5.04 -5.37 9.15
CA PRO A 92 -5.04 -6.17 10.37
C PRO A 92 -6.37 -6.04 11.13
N ASN A 93 -7.23 -5.09 10.74
CA ASN A 93 -8.47 -4.76 11.42
C ASN A 93 -9.67 -5.64 11.02
N TYR A 94 -9.48 -6.69 10.21
CA TYR A 94 -10.59 -7.61 9.88
C TYR A 94 -11.12 -8.35 11.11
N LYS A 95 -10.22 -8.77 12.02
CA LYS A 95 -10.61 -9.46 13.26
C LYS A 95 -11.41 -8.54 14.20
N GLY A 96 -11.02 -7.28 14.31
CA GLY A 96 -11.76 -6.28 15.09
C GLY A 96 -13.16 -6.03 14.54
N LYS A 97 -13.30 -5.91 13.22
CA LYS A 97 -14.60 -5.69 12.55
C LYS A 97 -15.61 -6.81 12.80
N LEU A 98 -15.16 -8.06 12.96
CA LEU A 98 -16.05 -9.19 13.26
C LEU A 98 -16.37 -9.34 14.76
N LEU A 99 -15.44 -8.98 15.65
CA LEU A 99 -15.65 -9.12 17.09
C LEU A 99 -16.57 -8.04 17.68
N ILE A 100 -16.55 -6.83 17.13
CA ILE A 100 -17.41 -5.72 17.59
C ILE A 100 -18.91 -6.09 17.57
N PRO A 101 -19.51 -6.56 16.46
CA PRO A 101 -20.92 -6.91 16.45
C PRO A 101 -21.23 -8.12 17.35
N LEU A 102 -20.29 -9.07 17.49
CA LEU A 102 -20.47 -10.24 18.35
C LEU A 102 -20.50 -9.87 19.84
N ILE A 103 -19.57 -9.02 20.28
CA ILE A 103 -19.50 -8.53 21.66
C ILE A 103 -20.72 -7.65 21.96
N ALA A 104 -21.14 -6.80 21.02
CA ALA A 104 -22.34 -5.98 21.17
C ALA A 104 -23.61 -6.83 21.32
N ALA A 105 -23.76 -7.89 20.51
CA ALA A 105 -24.88 -8.82 20.64
C ALA A 105 -24.85 -9.53 22.01
N PHE A 106 -23.68 -10.00 22.45
CA PHE A 106 -23.53 -10.62 23.77
C PHE A 106 -23.95 -9.67 24.90
N GLN A 107 -23.47 -8.42 24.88
CA GLN A 107 -23.87 -7.42 25.87
C GLN A 107 -25.38 -7.15 25.87
N TYR A 108 -26.02 -7.06 24.70
CA TYR A 108 -27.46 -6.87 24.60
C TYR A 108 -28.26 -8.03 25.21
N PHE A 109 -27.91 -9.27 24.89
CA PHE A 109 -28.64 -10.45 25.35
C PHE A 109 -28.40 -10.77 26.83
N PHE A 110 -27.19 -10.59 27.34
CA PHE A 110 -26.84 -11.03 28.70
C PHE A 110 -26.91 -9.91 29.75
N VAL A 111 -26.72 -8.66 29.35
CA VAL A 111 -26.78 -7.51 30.27
C VAL A 111 -28.13 -6.80 30.14
N ILE A 112 -28.44 -6.26 28.96
CA ILE A 112 -29.63 -5.41 28.78
C ILE A 112 -30.93 -6.19 29.01
N LYS A 113 -31.08 -7.38 28.42
CA LYS A 113 -32.30 -8.20 28.62
C LYS A 113 -32.50 -8.63 30.08
N ARG A 114 -31.42 -8.89 30.84
CA ARG A 114 -31.54 -9.25 32.26
C ARG A 114 -31.96 -8.04 33.10
N ILE A 115 -31.38 -6.88 32.84
CA ILE A 115 -31.79 -5.63 33.50
C ILE A 115 -33.26 -5.32 33.19
N GLN A 116 -33.67 -5.42 31.92
CA GLN A 116 -35.07 -5.21 31.52
C GLN A 116 -36.02 -6.21 32.18
N LYS A 117 -35.60 -7.48 32.34
CA LYS A 117 -36.38 -8.49 33.04
C LYS A 117 -36.56 -8.14 34.51
N TRP A 118 -35.49 -7.75 35.21
CA TRP A 118 -35.57 -7.35 36.62
C TRP A 118 -36.43 -6.11 36.83
N ILE A 119 -36.32 -5.11 35.95
CA ILE A 119 -37.20 -3.93 35.99
C ILE A 119 -38.67 -4.32 35.82
N ARG A 120 -38.97 -5.24 34.89
CA ARG A 120 -40.35 -5.71 34.67
C ARG A 120 -40.89 -6.50 35.87
N GLU A 121 -40.08 -7.40 36.43
CA GLU A 121 -40.45 -8.18 37.62
C GLU A 121 -40.71 -7.26 38.82
N TYR A 122 -39.85 -6.26 39.02
CA TYR A 122 -40.01 -5.24 40.05
C TYR A 122 -41.32 -4.45 39.88
N LEU A 123 -41.59 -3.94 38.67
CA LEU A 123 -42.84 -3.23 38.38
C LEU A 123 -44.07 -4.14 38.55
N SER A 124 -44.02 -5.40 38.13
CA SER A 124 -45.15 -6.33 38.31
C SER A 124 -45.41 -6.68 39.78
N GLN A 125 -44.40 -6.61 40.64
CA GLN A 125 -44.53 -6.85 42.07
C GLN A 125 -45.09 -5.62 42.82
N GLU A 126 -44.68 -4.42 42.41
CA GLU A 126 -45.12 -3.16 43.04
C GLU A 126 -46.49 -2.69 42.51
N TYR A 127 -46.82 -2.99 41.26
CA TYR A 127 -48.12 -2.73 40.63
C TYR A 127 -48.97 -4.01 40.49
N GLY A 128 -48.98 -4.87 41.52
CA GLY A 128 -49.88 -6.04 41.57
C GLY A 128 -51.34 -5.64 41.34
N PRO A 129 -52.20 -6.54 40.84
CA PRO A 129 -53.59 -6.21 40.50
C PRO A 129 -54.28 -5.61 41.73
N SER A 130 -54.85 -4.42 41.58
CA SER A 130 -55.49 -3.64 42.65
C SER A 130 -56.80 -4.24 43.19
N TRP A 131 -56.99 -5.55 43.03
CA TRP A 131 -58.17 -6.31 43.46
C TRP A 131 -57.82 -7.66 44.13
N ALA A 132 -56.55 -7.94 44.42
CA ALA A 132 -56.15 -9.03 45.32
C ALA A 132 -56.17 -8.58 46.78
#